data_AF-A0A820QG20-F1
#
_entry.id   AF-A0A820QG20-F1
#
_cell.length_a   1.000
_cell.length_b   1.000
_cell.length_c   1.000
_cell.angle_alpha   90.00
_cell.angle_beta   90.00
_cell.angle_gamma   90.00
#
_symmetry.space_group_name_H-M   'P 1'
#
loop_
_entity.id
_entity.type
_entity.pdbx_description
1 polymer ?
#
loop_
_entity_poly.entity_id
_entity_poly.type
_entity_poly.pdbx_seq_one_letter_code
_entity_poly.pdbx_strand_id
1 'polypeptide(L)'
;MDPNAPAIHLKSVQDVQIQNEAELLNCKYFFPNVTTLTLENGFSNRYQSIAINLNRVLPLIHLTKLILDCRYLSLTNLIELLRFAPNIHTIKFNSLPRYKTDSKSI
;
A
#
# COMPACT_ATOMS: atom_id res chain seq x y z
N MET A 1 9.96 17.80 8.67
CA MET A 1 9.70 16.84 9.77
C MET A 1 11.00 16.12 10.07
N ASP A 2 11.31 15.91 11.35
CA ASP A 2 12.53 15.20 11.77
C ASP A 2 12.41 13.71 11.39
N PRO A 3 13.25 13.18 10.48
CA PRO A 3 13.24 11.77 10.09
C PRO A 3 13.69 10.82 11.22
N ASN A 4 14.13 11.35 12.36
CA ASN A 4 14.63 10.56 13.50
C ASN A 4 13.64 10.46 14.67
N ALA A 5 12.44 11.05 14.57
CA ALA A 5 11.42 10.86 15.60
C ALA A 5 10.98 9.38 15.64
N PRO A 6 11.00 8.70 16.81
CA PRO A 6 10.66 7.29 16.90
C PRO A 6 9.19 7.07 16.48
N ALA A 7 8.97 6.11 15.58
CA ALA A 7 7.62 5.72 15.17
C ALA A 7 6.82 5.24 16.40
N ILE A 8 5.53 5.53 16.44
CA ILE A 8 4.64 5.03 17.50
C ILE A 8 4.20 3.62 17.11
N HIS A 9 4.57 2.62 17.91
CA HIS A 9 4.26 1.21 17.61
C HIS A 9 2.85 0.84 18.09
N LEU A 10 1.98 0.44 17.17
CA LEU A 10 0.62 0.02 17.46
C LEU A 10 0.49 -1.50 17.30
N LYS A 11 0.83 -2.25 18.37
CA LYS A 11 0.93 -3.72 18.35
C LYS A 11 -0.42 -4.47 18.32
N SER A 12 -1.50 -3.83 18.73
CA SER A 12 -2.84 -4.45 18.77
C SER A 12 -3.57 -4.38 17.42
N VAL A 13 -3.05 -3.61 16.46
CA VAL A 13 -3.68 -3.41 15.15
C VAL A 13 -3.33 -4.58 14.23
N GLN A 14 -4.37 -5.20 13.64
CA GLN A 14 -4.24 -6.29 12.66
C GLN A 14 -4.67 -5.86 11.26
N ASP A 15 -5.50 -4.83 11.15
CA ASP A 15 -6.02 -4.30 9.90
C ASP A 15 -5.65 -2.83 9.77
N VAL A 16 -5.07 -2.46 8.62
CA VAL A 16 -4.73 -1.08 8.29
C VAL A 16 -5.36 -0.70 6.96
N GLN A 17 -5.93 0.50 6.93
CA GLN A 17 -6.43 1.16 5.73
C GLN A 17 -5.57 2.39 5.46
N ILE A 18 -5.13 2.54 4.22
CA ILE A 18 -4.35 3.69 3.76
C ILE A 18 -5.08 4.29 2.58
N GLN A 19 -5.56 5.52 2.75
CA GLN A 19 -6.45 6.17 1.80
C GLN A 19 -5.73 6.69 0.57
N ASN A 20 -4.46 7.08 0.69
CA ASN A 20 -3.66 7.62 -0.39
C ASN A 20 -2.16 7.63 -0.06
N GLU A 21 -1.35 7.96 -1.06
CA GLU A 21 0.11 8.04 -0.93
C GLU A 21 0.59 9.10 0.07
N ALA A 22 -0.11 10.23 0.20
CA ALA A 22 0.28 11.26 1.16
C ALA A 22 0.08 10.79 2.61
N GLU A 23 -0.96 10.03 2.90
CA GLU A 23 -1.16 9.41 4.21
C GLU A 23 -0.04 8.42 4.53
N LEU A 24 0.32 7.57 3.56
CA LEU A 24 1.44 6.63 3.69
C LEU A 24 2.75 7.34 4.02
N LEU A 25 3.08 8.40 3.28
CA LEU A 25 4.33 9.15 3.44
C LEU A 25 4.40 9.95 4.75
N ASN A 26 3.25 10.37 5.29
CA ASN A 26 3.17 11.14 6.53
C ASN A 26 2.84 10.28 7.76
N CYS A 27 2.72 8.96 7.60
CA CYS A 27 2.39 8.05 8.69
C CYS A 27 3.51 8.03 9.74
N LYS A 28 3.14 8.32 11.00
CA LYS A 28 4.06 8.30 12.16
C LYS A 28 3.98 7.01 12.96
N TYR A 29 3.12 6.08 12.53
CA TYR A 29 2.86 4.83 13.22
C TYR A 29 3.58 3.68 12.54
N PHE A 30 4.00 2.71 13.34
CA PHE A 30 4.46 1.42 12.86
C PHE A 30 3.53 0.32 13.38
N PHE A 31 3.06 -0.54 12.48
CA PHE A 31 2.06 -1.57 12.77
C PHE A 31 2.66 -2.97 12.61
N PRO A 32 3.35 -3.50 13.63
CA PRO A 32 4.16 -4.72 13.49
C PRO A 32 3.36 -6.01 13.24
N ASN A 33 2.08 -6.03 13.62
CA ASN A 33 1.25 -7.25 13.64
C ASN A 33 0.12 -7.21 12.60
N VAL A 34 0.21 -6.31 11.62
CA VAL A 34 -0.80 -6.19 10.57
C VAL A 34 -0.72 -7.37 9.61
N THR A 35 -1.89 -7.93 9.34
CA THR A 35 -2.08 -9.05 8.40
C THR A 35 -2.99 -8.67 7.24
N THR A 36 -3.85 -7.67 7.42
CA THR A 36 -4.71 -7.12 6.36
C THR A 36 -4.33 -5.67 6.03
N LEU A 37 -4.11 -5.41 4.74
CA LEU A 37 -3.93 -4.06 4.21
C LEU A 37 -5.03 -3.71 3.22
N THR A 38 -5.66 -2.55 3.41
CA THR A 38 -6.58 -1.93 2.44
C THR A 38 -5.91 -0.68 1.86
N LEU A 39 -5.77 -0.65 0.53
CA LEU A 39 -5.31 0.52 -0.21
C LEU A 39 -6.49 1.15 -0.93
N GLU A 40 -6.70 2.45 -0.77
CA GLU A 40 -7.79 3.17 -1.44
C GLU A 40 -7.28 4.26 -2.39
N ASN A 41 -8.21 4.80 -3.18
CA ASN A 41 -7.98 5.89 -4.14
C ASN A 41 -6.85 5.60 -5.15
N GLY A 42 -5.74 6.33 -5.09
CA GLY A 42 -4.71 6.27 -6.11
C GLY A 42 -3.32 6.39 -5.49
N PHE A 43 -2.43 5.53 -5.94
CA PHE A 43 -1.01 5.55 -5.59
C PHE A 43 -0.23 5.77 -6.88
N SER A 44 0.36 6.96 -7.04
CA SER A 44 1.13 7.30 -8.22
C SER A 44 2.60 7.22 -7.87
N ASN A 45 3.30 6.20 -8.37
CA ASN A 45 4.71 5.88 -8.04
C ASN A 45 5.73 6.95 -8.53
N ARG A 46 5.40 8.25 -8.51
CA ARG A 46 6.18 9.34 -9.11
C ARG A 46 7.55 9.51 -8.47
N TYR A 47 7.77 8.99 -7.26
CA TYR A 47 8.98 9.28 -6.48
C TYR A 47 9.68 8.05 -5.89
N GLN A 48 8.94 7.07 -5.34
CA GLN A 48 9.50 5.85 -4.73
C GLN A 48 8.47 4.72 -4.75
N SER A 49 8.97 3.47 -4.84
CA SER A 49 8.17 2.25 -4.74
C SER A 49 7.18 2.28 -3.57
N ILE A 50 5.89 2.04 -3.88
CA ILE A 50 4.84 1.86 -2.87
C ILE A 50 5.21 0.80 -1.83
N ALA A 51 5.88 -0.29 -2.25
CA ALA A 51 6.27 -1.37 -1.35
C ALA A 51 7.32 -0.92 -0.33
N ILE A 52 8.30 -0.11 -0.75
CA ILE A 52 9.31 0.45 0.15
C ILE A 52 8.65 1.35 1.20
N ASN A 53 7.73 2.21 0.76
CA ASN A 53 7.03 3.11 1.67
C ASN A 53 6.12 2.34 2.64
N LEU A 54 5.39 1.33 2.16
CA LEU A 54 4.58 0.46 3.01
C LEU A 54 5.43 -0.29 4.04
N ASN A 55 6.59 -0.80 3.65
CA ASN A 55 7.46 -1.57 4.54
C ASN A 55 8.04 -0.73 5.70
N ARG A 56 8.02 0.62 5.59
CA ARG A 56 8.35 1.53 6.70
C ARG A 56 7.23 1.65 7.73
N VAL A 57 5.99 1.36 7.34
CA VAL A 57 4.78 1.53 8.16
C VAL A 57 4.30 0.20 8.73
N LEU A 58 4.48 -0.90 7.99
CA LEU A 58 4.09 -2.24 8.41
C LEU A 58 4.99 -3.29 7.73
N PRO A 59 5.28 -4.43 8.37
CA PRO A 59 6.07 -5.49 7.78
C PRO A 59 5.26 -6.24 6.72
N LEU A 60 5.61 -6.05 5.46
CA LEU A 60 4.90 -6.66 4.32
C LEU A 60 4.89 -8.20 4.36
N ILE A 61 5.88 -8.81 5.00
CA ILE A 61 5.99 -10.25 5.20
C ILE A 61 4.85 -10.83 6.05
N HIS A 62 4.18 -10.03 6.89
CA HIS A 62 3.07 -10.50 7.72
C HIS A 62 1.71 -10.41 7.00
N LEU A 63 1.65 -9.74 5.85
CA LEU A 63 0.40 -9.59 5.11
C LEU A 63 -0.07 -10.94 4.56
N THR A 64 -1.31 -11.27 4.86
CA THR A 64 -2.03 -12.43 4.34
C THR A 64 -3.16 -12.02 3.39
N LYS A 65 -3.64 -10.79 3.53
CA LYS A 65 -4.75 -10.23 2.76
C LYS A 65 -4.48 -8.81 2.29
N LEU A 66 -4.68 -8.58 0.99
CA LEU A 66 -4.62 -7.27 0.35
C LEU A 66 -5.97 -6.93 -0.26
N ILE A 67 -6.52 -5.77 0.12
CA ILE A 67 -7.75 -5.21 -0.43
C ILE A 67 -7.37 -3.97 -1.24
N LEU A 68 -7.77 -3.96 -2.50
CA LEU A 68 -7.53 -2.89 -3.44
C LEU A 68 -8.87 -2.22 -3.74
N ASP A 69 -9.09 -1.08 -3.10
CA ASP A 69 -10.14 -0.12 -3.45
C ASP A 69 -9.55 1.10 -4.16
N CYS A 70 -8.56 0.82 -5.00
CA CYS A 70 -7.84 1.83 -5.75
C CYS A 70 -8.45 1.96 -7.14
N ARG A 71 -8.79 3.20 -7.53
CA ARG A 71 -9.13 3.52 -8.93
C ARG A 71 -7.89 3.45 -9.83
N TYR A 72 -6.71 3.71 -9.27
CA TYR A 72 -5.44 3.80 -9.99
C TYR A 72 -4.29 3.14 -9.20
N LEU A 73 -4.08 1.85 -9.43
CA LEU A 73 -2.85 1.14 -9.06
C LEU A 73 -2.35 0.43 -10.32
N SER A 74 -1.11 0.70 -10.75
CA SER A 74 -0.55 0.03 -11.92
C SER A 74 -0.29 -1.45 -11.61
N LEU A 75 -0.38 -2.31 -12.63
CA LEU A 75 -0.02 -3.72 -12.49
C LEU A 75 1.43 -3.89 -12.02
N THR A 76 2.34 -3.02 -12.48
CA THR A 76 3.74 -2.99 -12.03
C THR A 76 3.85 -2.77 -10.53
N ASN A 77 3.10 -1.81 -9.96
CA ASN A 77 3.12 -1.55 -8.52
C ASN A 77 2.55 -2.73 -7.74
N LEU A 78 1.50 -3.38 -8.26
CA LEU A 78 0.93 -4.56 -7.63
C LEU A 78 1.95 -5.72 -7.62
N ILE A 79 2.59 -6.01 -8.76
CA ILE A 79 3.63 -7.05 -8.84
C ILE A 79 4.77 -6.74 -7.88
N GLU A 80 5.22 -5.49 -7.84
CA GLU A 80 6.27 -5.07 -6.91
C GLU A 80 5.85 -5.30 -5.46
N LEU A 81 4.65 -4.88 -5.05
CA LEU A 81 4.12 -5.11 -3.72
C LEU A 81 4.09 -6.61 -3.36
N LEU A 82 3.62 -7.45 -4.29
CA LEU A 82 3.54 -8.91 -4.09
C LEU A 82 4.92 -9.55 -3.91
N ARG A 83 5.98 -9.01 -4.51
CA ARG A 83 7.36 -9.50 -4.29
C ARG A 83 7.83 -9.31 -2.85
N PHE A 84 7.34 -8.27 -2.16
CA PHE A 84 7.70 -8.00 -0.76
C PHE A 84 6.72 -8.62 0.25
N ALA A 85 5.57 -9.09 -0.21
CA ALA A 85 4.51 -9.67 0.61
C ALA A 85 4.20 -11.12 0.17
N PRO A 86 5.15 -12.06 0.34
CA PRO A 86 5.03 -13.42 -0.20
C PRO A 86 3.94 -14.27 0.47
N ASN A 87 3.44 -13.85 1.64
CA ASN A 87 2.42 -14.57 2.41
C ASN A 87 0.98 -14.17 2.04
N ILE A 88 0.80 -13.25 1.09
CA ILE A 88 -0.53 -12.89 0.59
C ILE A 88 -1.12 -14.08 -0.14
N HIS A 89 -2.21 -14.61 0.38
CA HIS A 89 -3.02 -15.64 -0.26
C HIS A 89 -4.38 -15.12 -0.72
N THR A 90 -4.75 -13.89 -0.34
CA THR A 90 -6.01 -13.25 -0.74
C THR A 90 -5.76 -11.85 -1.31
N ILE A 91 -6.17 -11.62 -2.55
CA ILE A 91 -6.22 -10.30 -3.16
C ILE A 91 -7.68 -10.01 -3.54
N LYS A 92 -8.27 -8.97 -2.96
CA LYS A 92 -9.63 -8.53 -3.27
C LYS A 92 -9.59 -7.20 -4.00
N PHE A 93 -10.26 -7.13 -5.16
CA PHE A 93 -10.51 -5.89 -5.88
C PHE A 93 -11.94 -5.45 -5.59
N ASN A 94 -12.12 -4.34 -4.85
CA ASN A 94 -13.44 -3.74 -4.64
C ASN A 94 -13.87 -2.90 -5.84
N SER A 95 -12.90 -2.38 -6.59
CA SER A 95 -13.10 -1.68 -7.85
C SER A 95 -12.14 -2.23 -8.90
N LEU A 96 -12.62 -2.38 -10.15
CA LEU A 96 -11.77 -2.80 -11.26
C LEU A 96 -10.77 -1.68 -11.57
N PRO A 97 -9.45 -1.98 -11.68
CA PRO A 97 -8.47 -0.98 -12.04
C PRO A 97 -8.82 -0.38 -13.40
N ARG A 98 -9.08 0.93 -13.44
CA ARG A 98 -9.37 1.62 -14.70
C ARG A 98 -8.05 1.88 -15.42
N TYR A 99 -7.85 1.22 -16.55
CA TYR A 99 -6.81 1.60 -17.49
C TYR A 99 -7.12 3.02 -17.99
N LYS A 100 -6.15 3.94 -17.84
CA LYS A 100 -6.13 5.12 -18.72
C LYS A 100 -5.81 4.59 -20.11
N THR A 101 -6.82 4.50 -20.97
CA THR A 101 -6.55 4.55 -22.40
C THR A 101 -5.96 5.94 -22.64
N ASP A 102 -4.68 5.99 -23.02
CA ASP A 102 -4.12 7.22 -23.56
C ASP A 102 -4.97 7.58 -24.78
N SER A 103 -5.88 8.53 -24.57
CA SER A 103 -6.72 9.12 -25.61
C SER A 103 -5.83 10.07 -26.40
N LYS A 104 -4.86 9.48 -27.11
CA LYS A 104 -4.15 10.06 -28.23
C LYS A 104 -4.22 9.05 -29.36
N SER A 105 -5.44 8.80 -29.81
CA SER A 105 -5.69 8.35 -31.18
C SER A 105 -6.27 9.56 -31.90
N ILE A 106 -5.37 10.33 -32.51
CA ILE A 106 -5.66 11.22 -33.63
C ILE A 106 -5.16 10.47 -34.86
#